data_AF-A0A4Y2M5M3-F1
#
_entry.id   AF-A0A4Y2M5M3-F1
#
_cell.length_a   1.000
_cell.length_b   1.000
_cell.length_c   1.000
_cell.angle_alpha   90.00
_cell.angle_beta   90.00
_cell.angle_gamma   90.00
#
_symmetry.space_group_name_H-M   'P 1'
#
loop_
_entity.id
_entity.type
_entity.pdbx_description
1 polymer ?
#
loop_
_entity_poly.entity_id
_entity_poly.type
_entity_poly.pdbx_seq_one_letter_code
_entity_poly.pdbx_strand_id
1 'polypeptide(L)'
;MDDASYSHILSVFCSVYTTEAMEISYALKLISSSQYRKFCIYSDSMSVLQQLEHIESATHPILLNIADTVHCLKKKGFDIVFCWTPSHVGILGLEEWKSVETLMTNNNGGIIDILIVSKLSKDQLRIVANTPKVLTKVQNLLEGFEGDVSFKIADERYYFIFQGPECATFLEYFFLEVENLPSMCCKEYETMVVLFEYISALLTRNIDTEEDGYSMACEGGFSLIYDMQSAVDRPEMPLIGLEAKECLRIEAGKCLSGYDIDEDTTPVEAQLTHLISDRKKKEGGFPGSERILKQLRDGPSIIRRGFISKEGRLRRGDTVSSPTGQKIGFVTSGAYSPIAKEFIGMGYIDATYSTKNDEIVFNNTIKGKFHKFPFVNKGEPR
;
A
#
# COMPACT_ATOMS: atom_id res chain seq x y z
N MET A 1 -30.43 -22.68 4.50
CA MET A 1 -30.08 -22.71 3.06
C MET A 1 -28.62 -22.33 3.02
N ASP A 2 -27.79 -23.24 2.52
CA ASP A 2 -26.33 -23.14 2.58
C ASP A 2 -25.81 -21.94 1.78
N ASP A 3 -25.12 -21.01 2.45
CA ASP A 3 -24.34 -19.93 1.82
C ASP A 3 -23.02 -20.51 1.30
N ALA A 4 -23.11 -21.22 0.18
CA ALA A 4 -21.93 -21.56 -0.60
C ALA A 4 -21.54 -20.35 -1.44
N SER A 5 -20.36 -19.78 -1.20
CA SER A 5 -19.75 -18.81 -2.11
C SER A 5 -19.41 -19.51 -3.43
N TYR A 6 -20.12 -19.19 -4.51
CA TYR A 6 -19.81 -19.70 -5.84
C TYR A 6 -18.74 -18.82 -6.49
N SER A 7 -17.48 -19.28 -6.49
CA SER A 7 -16.46 -18.71 -7.37
C SER A 7 -16.67 -19.27 -8.78
N HIS A 8 -17.11 -18.43 -9.72
CA HIS A 8 -17.11 -18.79 -11.13
C HIS A 8 -15.75 -18.43 -11.72
N ILE A 9 -14.98 -19.42 -12.17
CA ILE A 9 -13.85 -19.17 -13.06
C ILE A 9 -14.45 -18.62 -14.36
N LEU A 10 -14.23 -17.33 -14.61
CA LEU A 10 -14.56 -16.75 -15.90
C LEU A 10 -13.89 -17.61 -16.99
N SER A 11 -14.60 -17.82 -18.10
CA SER A 11 -14.04 -18.52 -19.25
C SER A 11 -12.65 -17.98 -19.58
N VAL A 12 -11.73 -18.82 -20.04
CA VAL A 12 -10.38 -18.39 -20.46
C VAL A 12 -10.45 -17.25 -21.50
N PHE A 13 -11.58 -17.15 -22.22
CA PHE A 13 -11.92 -16.07 -23.16
C PHE A 13 -12.31 -14.73 -22.51
N CYS A 14 -12.34 -14.63 -21.18
CA CYS A 14 -12.66 -13.41 -20.43
C CYS A 14 -11.48 -12.98 -19.54
N SER A 15 -10.25 -13.35 -19.93
CA SER A 15 -9.03 -12.91 -19.25
C SER A 15 -8.60 -11.52 -19.74
N VAL A 16 -7.82 -10.81 -18.91
CA VAL A 16 -7.14 -9.55 -19.30
C VAL A 16 -6.37 -9.73 -20.61
N TYR A 17 -5.66 -10.85 -20.73
CA TYR A 17 -4.96 -11.27 -21.94
C TYR A 17 -5.86 -11.34 -23.18
N THR A 18 -7.08 -11.88 -23.03
CA THR A 18 -8.05 -11.97 -24.13
C THR A 18 -8.57 -10.59 -24.53
N THR A 19 -8.81 -9.71 -23.58
CA THR A 19 -9.20 -8.32 -23.82
C THR A 19 -8.11 -7.56 -24.57
N GLU A 20 -6.86 -7.63 -24.09
CA GLU A 20 -5.69 -7.01 -24.73
C GLU A 20 -5.50 -7.52 -26.18
N ALA A 21 -5.66 -8.83 -26.41
CA ALA A 21 -5.64 -9.38 -27.76
C ALA A 21 -6.81 -8.85 -28.63
N MET A 22 -8.01 -8.74 -28.06
CA MET A 22 -9.17 -8.19 -28.77
C MET A 22 -8.97 -6.72 -29.18
N GLU A 23 -8.32 -5.92 -28.34
CA GLU A 23 -7.99 -4.52 -28.67
C GLU A 23 -7.03 -4.43 -29.86
N ILE A 24 -6.00 -5.27 -29.90
CA ILE A 24 -5.11 -5.37 -31.07
C ILE A 24 -5.90 -5.82 -32.31
N SER A 25 -6.79 -6.81 -32.18
CA SER A 25 -7.65 -7.26 -33.28
C SER A 25 -8.54 -6.13 -33.81
N TYR A 26 -9.09 -5.31 -32.91
CA TYR A 26 -9.92 -4.16 -33.28
C TYR A 26 -9.10 -3.07 -33.98
N ALA A 27 -7.91 -2.75 -33.47
CA ALA A 27 -6.99 -1.81 -34.10
C ALA A 27 -6.65 -2.24 -35.55
N LEU A 28 -6.39 -3.53 -35.78
CA LEU A 28 -6.14 -4.06 -37.11
C LEU A 28 -7.34 -3.96 -38.05
N LYS A 29 -8.57 -4.15 -37.54
CA LYS A 29 -9.79 -3.92 -38.32
C LYS A 29 -9.90 -2.46 -38.76
N LEU A 30 -9.61 -1.51 -37.88
CA LEU A 30 -9.59 -0.08 -38.23
C LEU A 30 -8.52 0.23 -39.28
N ILE A 31 -7.32 -0.33 -39.12
CA ILE A 31 -6.22 -0.19 -40.08
C ILE A 31 -6.61 -0.73 -41.46
N SER A 32 -7.34 -1.85 -41.51
CA SER A 32 -7.72 -2.50 -42.77
C SER A 32 -8.57 -1.61 -43.71
N SER A 33 -9.31 -0.67 -43.13
CA SER A 33 -10.15 0.28 -43.84
C SER A 33 -9.45 1.63 -44.10
N SER A 34 -8.19 1.77 -43.70
CA SER A 34 -7.48 3.04 -43.76
C SER A 34 -6.81 3.29 -45.12
N GLN A 35 -6.71 4.58 -45.47
CA GLN A 35 -5.98 5.04 -46.67
C GLN A 35 -4.46 5.05 -46.48
N TYR A 36 -3.97 5.06 -45.24
CA TYR A 36 -2.54 5.00 -44.95
C TYR A 36 -2.02 3.57 -45.09
N ARG A 37 -0.69 3.43 -45.21
CA ARG A 37 -0.02 2.13 -45.44
C ARG A 37 1.05 1.81 -44.42
N LYS A 38 1.40 2.73 -43.51
CA LYS A 38 2.39 2.50 -42.46
C LYS A 38 1.74 2.77 -41.11
N PHE A 39 1.81 1.82 -40.19
CA PHE A 39 1.21 1.92 -38.87
C PHE A 39 2.15 1.38 -37.79
N CYS A 40 2.08 2.01 -36.63
CA CYS A 40 2.66 1.50 -35.40
C CYS A 40 1.52 1.20 -34.44
N ILE A 41 1.40 -0.04 -33.99
CA ILE A 41 0.46 -0.43 -32.94
C ILE A 41 1.25 -0.49 -31.64
N TYR A 42 0.94 0.44 -30.74
CA TYR A 42 1.47 0.44 -29.38
C TYR A 42 0.58 -0.41 -28.49
N SER A 43 1.17 -1.35 -27.76
CA SER A 43 0.47 -2.17 -26.78
C SER A 43 1.34 -2.31 -25.53
N ASP A 44 0.69 -2.30 -24.38
CA ASP A 44 1.30 -2.56 -23.08
C ASP A 44 1.30 -4.04 -22.69
N SER A 45 0.57 -4.87 -23.44
CA SER A 45 0.53 -6.32 -23.27
C SER A 45 1.77 -7.00 -23.84
N MET A 46 2.83 -7.07 -23.04
CA MET A 46 4.06 -7.79 -23.40
C MET A 46 3.76 -9.27 -23.74
N SER A 47 2.83 -9.90 -23.02
CA SER A 47 2.49 -11.31 -23.19
C SER A 47 1.79 -11.59 -24.53
N VAL A 48 0.89 -10.71 -24.98
CA VAL A 48 0.25 -10.81 -26.29
C VAL A 48 1.27 -10.57 -27.41
N LEU A 49 2.13 -9.55 -27.27
CA LEU A 49 3.16 -9.25 -28.27
C LEU A 49 4.18 -10.38 -28.43
N GLN A 50 4.68 -10.94 -27.33
CA GLN A 50 5.61 -12.08 -27.35
C GLN A 50 4.99 -13.32 -28.02
N GLN A 51 3.70 -13.57 -27.79
CA GLN A 51 3.02 -14.71 -28.39
C GLN A 51 2.78 -14.51 -29.90
N LEU A 52 2.58 -13.27 -30.37
CA LEU A 52 2.50 -12.95 -31.80
C LEU A 52 3.84 -13.15 -32.53
N GLU A 53 4.96 -12.92 -31.85
CA GLU A 53 6.30 -13.24 -32.39
C GLU A 53 6.53 -14.76 -32.53
N HIS A 54 5.86 -15.57 -31.69
CA HIS A 54 6.01 -17.03 -31.62
C HIS A 54 4.71 -17.76 -31.98
N ILE A 55 4.04 -17.32 -33.06
CA ILE A 55 2.67 -17.75 -33.41
C ILE A 55 2.53 -19.27 -33.61
N GLU A 56 3.61 -19.97 -33.98
CA GLU A 56 3.63 -21.43 -34.16
C GLU A 56 3.24 -22.21 -32.88
N SER A 57 3.39 -21.56 -31.71
CA SER A 57 3.03 -22.11 -30.41
C SER A 57 1.67 -21.63 -29.88
N ALA A 58 0.99 -20.72 -30.60
CA ALA A 58 -0.25 -20.12 -30.14
C ALA A 58 -1.46 -21.04 -30.36
N THR A 59 -2.18 -21.32 -29.27
CA THR A 59 -3.46 -22.08 -29.31
C THR A 59 -4.69 -21.17 -29.18
N HIS A 60 -4.48 -19.88 -28.90
CA HIS A 60 -5.56 -18.94 -28.64
C HIS A 60 -6.18 -18.43 -29.95
N PRO A 61 -7.49 -18.62 -30.20
CA PRO A 61 -8.12 -18.35 -31.49
C PRO A 61 -8.06 -16.88 -31.92
N ILE A 62 -8.04 -15.95 -30.95
CA ILE A 62 -7.95 -14.51 -31.25
C ILE A 62 -6.54 -14.14 -31.76
N LEU A 63 -5.49 -14.76 -31.22
CA LEU A 63 -4.12 -14.52 -31.70
C LEU A 63 -3.90 -15.06 -33.10
N LEU A 64 -4.45 -16.24 -33.39
CA LEU A 64 -4.41 -16.81 -34.74
C LEU A 64 -5.10 -15.87 -35.74
N ASN A 65 -6.27 -15.33 -35.37
CA ASN A 65 -6.98 -14.34 -36.18
C ASN A 65 -6.17 -13.03 -36.37
N ILE A 66 -5.54 -12.53 -35.30
CA ILE A 66 -4.65 -11.36 -35.37
C ILE A 66 -3.51 -11.62 -36.36
N ALA A 67 -2.83 -12.76 -36.25
CA ALA A 67 -1.72 -13.13 -37.13
C ALA A 67 -2.16 -13.23 -38.60
N ASP A 68 -3.29 -13.90 -38.86
CA ASP A 68 -3.89 -14.00 -40.20
C ASP A 68 -4.24 -12.62 -40.77
N THR A 69 -4.82 -11.75 -39.94
CA THR A 69 -5.17 -10.37 -40.31
C THR A 69 -3.93 -9.57 -40.66
N VAL A 70 -2.88 -9.61 -39.82
CA VAL A 70 -1.59 -8.94 -40.09
C VAL A 70 -0.98 -9.46 -41.39
N HIS A 71 -1.00 -10.78 -41.61
CA HIS A 71 -0.48 -11.39 -42.83
C HIS A 71 -1.23 -10.91 -44.08
N CYS A 72 -2.57 -10.86 -44.02
CA CYS A 72 -3.40 -10.35 -45.11
C CYS A 72 -3.14 -8.86 -45.40
N LEU A 73 -2.96 -8.05 -44.35
CA LEU A 73 -2.64 -6.62 -44.50
C LEU A 73 -1.26 -6.41 -45.11
N LYS A 74 -0.25 -7.18 -44.69
CA LYS A 74 1.09 -7.15 -45.31
C LYS A 74 1.04 -7.47 -46.81
N LYS A 75 0.26 -8.50 -47.21
CA LYS A 75 0.03 -8.82 -48.64
C LYS A 75 -0.63 -7.68 -49.42
N LYS A 76 -1.43 -6.84 -48.77
CA LYS A 76 -2.06 -5.65 -49.35
C LYS A 76 -1.15 -4.41 -49.34
N GLY A 77 0.12 -4.55 -48.94
CA GLY A 77 1.10 -3.46 -48.93
C GLY A 77 1.06 -2.60 -47.67
N PHE A 78 0.49 -3.09 -46.56
CA PHE A 78 0.59 -2.42 -45.27
C PHE A 78 1.89 -2.82 -44.55
N ASP A 79 2.56 -1.84 -43.98
CA ASP A 79 3.69 -2.00 -43.08
C ASP A 79 3.22 -1.70 -41.65
N ILE A 80 3.22 -2.73 -40.80
CA ILE A 80 2.69 -2.66 -39.43
C ILE A 80 3.77 -3.14 -38.48
N VAL A 81 4.16 -2.24 -37.58
CA VAL A 81 5.11 -2.52 -36.50
C VAL A 81 4.35 -2.59 -35.20
N PHE A 82 4.64 -3.61 -34.40
CA PHE A 82 4.17 -3.69 -33.02
C PHE A 82 5.27 -3.16 -32.10
N CYS A 83 4.91 -2.19 -31.27
CA CYS A 83 5.81 -1.62 -30.30
C CYS A 83 5.26 -1.92 -28.92
N TRP A 84 6.04 -2.63 -28.11
CA TRP A 84 5.76 -2.67 -26.70
C TRP A 84 6.05 -1.29 -26.10
N THR A 85 5.04 -0.71 -25.48
CA THR A 85 5.21 0.45 -24.62
C THR A 85 4.84 0.04 -23.22
N PRO A 86 5.71 0.21 -22.21
CA PRO A 86 5.25 0.10 -20.85
C PRO A 86 4.14 1.14 -20.68
N SER A 87 2.91 0.66 -20.50
CA SER A 87 1.92 1.41 -19.75
C SER A 87 2.58 1.77 -18.43
N HIS A 88 2.38 3.00 -17.96
CA HIS A 88 2.98 3.61 -16.77
C HIS A 88 4.27 4.44 -17.01
N VAL A 89 4.06 5.74 -17.28
CA VAL A 89 4.85 6.75 -16.56
C VAL A 89 4.37 6.69 -15.11
N GLY A 90 5.29 6.53 -14.16
CA GLY A 90 4.98 6.27 -12.75
C GLY A 90 5.59 4.96 -12.21
N ILE A 91 5.21 4.59 -10.99
CA ILE A 91 5.72 3.37 -10.35
C ILE A 91 5.30 2.16 -11.19
N LEU A 92 6.27 1.47 -11.81
CA LEU A 92 6.03 0.25 -12.60
C LEU A 92 5.16 -0.74 -11.82
N GLY A 93 4.01 -1.12 -12.42
CA GLY A 93 3.03 -2.03 -11.83
C GLY A 93 1.94 -1.36 -10.98
N LEU A 94 1.91 -0.03 -10.88
CA LEU A 94 0.81 0.71 -10.23
C LEU A 94 -0.16 1.23 -11.31
N GLU A 95 -1.34 0.62 -11.36
CA GLU A 95 -2.45 1.05 -12.22
C GLU A 95 -3.15 2.28 -11.66
N GLU A 96 -3.94 2.95 -12.50
CA GLU A 96 -4.77 4.09 -12.08
C GLU A 96 -5.74 3.69 -10.97
N TRP A 97 -6.00 4.61 -10.05
CA TRP A 97 -6.81 4.44 -8.85
C TRP A 97 -6.31 3.37 -7.86
N LYS A 98 -5.14 2.78 -8.10
CA LYS A 98 -4.46 1.92 -7.13
C LYS A 98 -3.52 2.71 -6.24
N SER A 99 -3.38 2.22 -5.02
CA SER A 99 -2.49 2.72 -3.99
C SER A 99 -1.51 1.64 -3.56
N VAL A 100 -0.34 2.05 -3.10
CA VAL A 100 0.67 1.16 -2.55
C VAL A 100 1.28 1.76 -1.29
N GLU A 101 1.46 0.92 -0.27
CA GLU A 101 2.25 1.26 0.91
C GLU A 101 3.73 1.00 0.59
N THR A 102 4.59 1.98 0.77
CA THR A 102 6.02 1.86 0.45
C THR A 102 6.89 2.67 1.42
N LEU A 103 8.21 2.59 1.24
CA LEU A 103 9.20 3.21 2.11
C LEU A 103 10.01 4.24 1.33
N MET A 104 10.25 5.40 1.94
CA MET A 104 11.31 6.30 1.52
C MET A 104 12.55 6.05 2.39
N THR A 105 13.68 5.71 1.77
CA THR A 105 14.95 5.48 2.47
C THR A 105 15.98 6.57 2.17
N ASN A 106 16.94 6.73 3.06
CA ASN A 106 18.14 7.54 2.80
C ASN A 106 19.23 6.70 2.11
N ASN A 107 20.36 7.34 1.76
CA ASN A 107 21.46 6.67 1.06
C ASN A 107 22.17 5.60 1.91
N ASN A 108 21.95 5.58 3.23
CA ASN A 108 22.46 4.56 4.15
C ASN A 108 21.42 3.46 4.46
N GLY A 109 20.26 3.50 3.82
CA GLY A 109 19.21 2.48 3.94
C GLY A 109 18.30 2.63 5.15
N GLY A 110 18.45 3.70 5.92
CA GLY A 110 17.53 4.01 7.01
C GLY A 110 16.22 4.61 6.49
N ILE A 111 15.14 4.41 7.24
CA ILE A 111 13.78 4.77 6.85
C ILE A 111 13.51 6.24 7.18
N ILE A 112 13.22 7.04 6.16
CA ILE A 112 12.76 8.42 6.35
C ILE A 112 11.28 8.40 6.75
N ASP A 113 10.47 7.63 6.02
CA ASP A 113 9.05 7.47 6.31
C ASP A 113 8.44 6.26 5.61
N ILE A 114 7.25 5.85 6.08
CA ILE A 114 6.31 4.98 5.38
C ILE A 114 5.32 5.88 4.63
N LEU A 115 5.05 5.55 3.38
CA LEU A 115 4.22 6.35 2.48
C LEU A 115 3.05 5.52 1.96
N ILE A 116 1.93 6.20 1.74
CA ILE A 116 0.90 5.72 0.81
C ILE A 116 1.06 6.51 -0.47
N VAL A 117 1.28 5.80 -1.57
CA VAL A 117 1.38 6.41 -2.90
C VAL A 117 0.23 5.90 -3.76
N SER A 118 -0.59 6.82 -4.24
CA SER A 118 -1.76 6.54 -5.07
C SER A 118 -1.56 7.10 -6.46
N LYS A 119 -1.98 6.36 -7.48
CA LYS A 119 -1.98 6.85 -8.86
C LYS A 119 -3.37 7.36 -9.20
N LEU A 120 -3.53 8.67 -9.33
CA LEU A 120 -4.84 9.28 -9.59
C LEU A 120 -5.16 9.33 -11.09
N SER A 121 -4.13 9.45 -11.93
CA SER A 121 -4.25 9.40 -13.38
C SER A 121 -2.94 8.93 -14.00
N LYS A 122 -2.86 8.89 -15.33
CA LYS A 122 -1.63 8.55 -16.06
C LYS A 122 -0.41 9.35 -15.57
N ASP A 123 -0.58 10.64 -15.30
CA ASP A 123 0.52 11.58 -15.04
C ASP A 123 0.45 12.20 -13.63
N GLN A 124 -0.41 11.67 -12.75
CA GLN A 124 -0.61 12.21 -11.40
C GLN A 124 -0.46 11.13 -10.32
N LEU A 125 0.45 11.40 -9.39
CA LEU A 125 0.61 10.63 -8.16
C LEU A 125 0.21 11.48 -6.96
N ARG A 126 -0.46 10.87 -5.98
CA ARG A 126 -0.68 11.41 -4.65
C ARG A 126 0.26 10.69 -3.68
N ILE A 127 0.95 11.46 -2.83
CA ILE A 127 1.80 10.92 -1.77
C ILE A 127 1.25 11.40 -0.44
N VAL A 128 0.90 10.46 0.42
CA VAL A 128 0.59 10.71 1.83
C VAL A 128 1.78 10.24 2.66
N ALA A 129 2.35 11.14 3.46
CA ALA A 129 3.49 10.90 4.32
C ALA A 129 3.11 11.19 5.78
N ASN A 130 3.74 10.51 6.74
CA ASN A 130 3.51 10.78 8.17
C ASN A 130 4.25 12.03 8.65
N THR A 131 5.35 12.40 7.97
CA THR A 131 6.23 13.50 8.37
C THR A 131 6.46 14.49 7.24
N PRO A 132 6.66 15.78 7.54
CA PRO A 132 6.96 16.79 6.51
C PRO A 132 8.34 16.59 5.86
N LYS A 133 9.22 15.75 6.44
CA LYS A 133 10.57 15.47 5.92
C LYS A 133 10.55 14.99 4.48
N VAL A 134 9.57 14.15 4.13
CA VAL A 134 9.39 13.61 2.78
C VAL A 134 9.07 14.74 1.80
N LEU A 135 8.14 15.63 2.18
CA LEU A 135 7.71 16.76 1.34
C LEU A 135 8.88 17.71 1.08
N THR A 136 9.62 18.10 2.12
CA THR A 136 10.82 18.94 1.98
C THR A 136 11.87 18.27 1.10
N LYS A 137 12.07 16.96 1.26
CA LYS A 137 13.07 16.24 0.46
C LYS A 137 12.68 16.15 -1.02
N VAL A 138 11.41 15.87 -1.32
CA VAL A 138 10.90 15.84 -2.70
C VAL A 138 10.99 17.23 -3.32
N GLN A 139 10.59 18.27 -2.59
CA GLN A 139 10.68 19.66 -3.04
C GLN A 139 12.13 20.04 -3.39
N ASN A 140 13.09 19.76 -2.51
CA ASN A 140 14.51 20.06 -2.75
C ASN A 140 15.10 19.24 -3.90
N LEU A 141 14.65 17.99 -4.11
CA LEU A 141 15.10 17.16 -5.24
C LEU A 141 14.62 17.70 -6.58
N LEU A 142 13.45 18.35 -6.60
CA LEU A 142 12.85 18.92 -7.80
C LEU A 142 13.28 20.37 -8.04
N GLU A 143 13.83 21.04 -7.02
CA GLU A 143 14.47 22.35 -7.16
C GLU A 143 15.70 22.23 -8.07
N GLY A 144 15.55 22.65 -9.34
CA GLY A 144 16.59 22.53 -10.36
C GLY A 144 16.53 21.26 -11.20
N PHE A 145 15.50 20.42 -11.05
CA PHE A 145 15.28 19.28 -11.93
C PHE A 145 14.71 19.76 -13.28
N GLU A 146 15.49 19.63 -14.35
CA GLU A 146 15.08 19.96 -15.72
C GLU A 146 14.30 18.80 -16.36
N GLY A 147 13.05 18.61 -15.92
CA GLY A 147 12.15 17.59 -16.45
C GLY A 147 10.68 18.02 -16.46
N ASP A 148 9.80 17.09 -16.81
CA ASP A 148 8.35 17.29 -16.98
C ASP A 148 7.54 16.98 -15.72
N VAL A 149 8.18 16.96 -14.55
CA VAL A 149 7.54 16.69 -13.27
C VAL A 149 7.41 17.96 -12.44
N SER A 150 6.28 18.12 -11.77
CA SER A 150 6.07 19.16 -10.76
C SER A 150 5.59 18.54 -9.46
N PHE A 151 5.85 19.23 -8.36
CA PHE A 151 5.39 18.83 -7.04
C PHE A 151 4.64 19.98 -6.39
N LYS A 152 3.44 19.68 -5.90
CA LYS A 152 2.58 20.62 -5.20
C LYS A 152 2.07 19.94 -3.93
N ILE A 153 2.01 20.68 -2.84
CA ILE A 153 1.30 20.25 -1.64
C ILE A 153 -0.21 20.26 -1.94
N ALA A 154 -0.86 19.16 -1.59
CA ALA A 154 -2.31 18.98 -1.62
C ALA A 154 -3.08 20.21 -1.10
N ASP A 155 -4.16 20.61 -1.77
CA ASP A 155 -5.03 21.69 -1.27
C ASP A 155 -5.94 21.20 -0.13
N GLU A 156 -6.20 19.89 -0.08
CA GLU A 156 -6.94 19.20 0.98
C GLU A 156 -6.25 19.42 2.34
N ARG A 157 -6.98 20.00 3.29
CA ARG A 157 -6.43 20.44 4.58
C ARG A 157 -6.62 19.43 5.70
N TYR A 158 -7.59 18.54 5.54
CA TYR A 158 -7.99 17.58 6.56
C TYR A 158 -7.83 16.16 6.05
N TYR A 159 -7.42 15.29 6.95
CA TYR A 159 -7.22 13.87 6.70
C TYR A 159 -7.87 13.07 7.82
N PHE A 160 -8.98 12.43 7.51
CA PHE A 160 -9.75 11.62 8.46
C PHE A 160 -9.50 10.14 8.22
N ILE A 161 -9.53 9.36 9.30
CA ILE A 161 -9.47 7.90 9.24
C ILE A 161 -10.78 7.38 9.82
N PHE A 162 -11.51 6.64 9.00
CA PHE A 162 -12.69 5.90 9.40
C PHE A 162 -12.27 4.45 9.53
N GLN A 163 -12.46 3.87 10.70
CA GLN A 163 -12.00 2.54 11.01
C GLN A 163 -13.11 1.80 11.75
N GLY A 164 -13.24 0.51 11.45
CA GLY A 164 -14.24 -0.34 12.07
C GLY A 164 -15.02 -1.14 11.03
N PRO A 165 -15.64 -2.25 11.44
CA PRO A 165 -16.48 -3.05 10.55
C PRO A 165 -17.64 -2.25 9.94
N GLU A 166 -18.08 -1.18 10.60
CA GLU A 166 -19.22 -0.35 10.17
C GLU A 166 -18.81 0.88 9.35
N CYS A 167 -17.51 1.11 9.13
CA CYS A 167 -17.04 2.32 8.45
C CYS A 167 -17.57 2.42 7.02
N ALA A 168 -17.62 1.31 6.28
CA ALA A 168 -18.16 1.26 4.92
C ALA A 168 -19.65 1.64 4.93
N THR A 169 -20.42 1.04 5.84
CA THR A 169 -21.85 1.33 5.98
C THR A 169 -22.11 2.78 6.34
N PHE A 170 -21.31 3.39 7.22
CA PHE A 170 -21.41 4.82 7.54
C PHE A 170 -21.09 5.71 6.33
N LEU A 171 -20.01 5.41 5.62
CA LEU A 171 -19.56 6.22 4.49
C LEU A 171 -20.51 6.12 3.28
N GLU A 172 -21.18 4.97 3.10
CA GLU A 172 -22.12 4.74 1.98
C GLU A 172 -23.31 5.70 1.98
N TYR A 173 -23.69 6.28 3.13
CA TYR A 173 -24.72 7.33 3.20
C TYR A 173 -24.32 8.62 2.47
N PHE A 174 -23.02 8.85 2.31
CA PHE A 174 -22.47 10.07 1.71
C PHE A 174 -21.76 9.78 0.39
N PHE A 175 -21.14 8.62 0.25
CA PHE A 175 -20.28 8.27 -0.87
C PHE A 175 -20.81 6.98 -1.51
N LEU A 176 -21.57 7.14 -2.60
CA LEU A 176 -22.21 6.04 -3.31
C LEU A 176 -21.17 5.01 -3.81
N GLU A 177 -21.43 3.73 -3.57
CA GLU A 177 -20.56 2.58 -3.90
C GLU A 177 -19.19 2.63 -3.21
N VAL A 178 -19.05 3.30 -2.06
CA VAL A 178 -17.79 3.30 -1.32
C VAL A 178 -17.42 1.91 -0.81
N GLU A 179 -18.41 1.09 -0.46
CA GLU A 179 -18.18 -0.29 -0.03
C GLU A 179 -17.49 -1.16 -1.11
N ASN A 180 -17.70 -0.81 -2.39
CA ASN A 180 -17.13 -1.49 -3.54
C ASN A 180 -15.69 -1.08 -3.83
N LEU A 181 -15.17 -0.03 -3.18
CA LEU A 181 -13.78 0.39 -3.34
C LEU A 181 -12.87 -0.73 -2.81
N PRO A 182 -12.02 -1.36 -3.64
CA PRO A 182 -11.18 -2.46 -3.19
C PRO A 182 -10.10 -1.98 -2.20
N SER A 183 -9.59 -2.90 -1.39
CA SER A 183 -8.45 -2.62 -0.51
C SER A 183 -7.25 -2.12 -1.33
N MET A 184 -6.56 -1.10 -0.81
CA MET A 184 -5.45 -0.42 -1.49
C MET A 184 -5.85 0.21 -2.84
N CYS A 185 -7.11 0.59 -3.00
CA CYS A 185 -7.57 1.48 -4.06
C CYS A 185 -8.04 2.81 -3.48
N CYS A 186 -8.02 3.84 -4.32
CA CYS A 186 -8.52 5.17 -4.01
C CYS A 186 -9.52 5.62 -5.08
N LYS A 187 -10.40 6.55 -4.75
CA LYS A 187 -11.33 7.16 -5.69
C LYS A 187 -11.71 8.56 -5.20
N GLU A 188 -11.89 9.48 -6.13
CA GLU A 188 -12.47 10.79 -5.86
C GLU A 188 -13.99 10.68 -5.80
N TYR A 189 -14.56 11.27 -4.76
CA TYR A 189 -15.99 11.34 -4.55
C TYR A 189 -16.42 12.79 -4.39
N GLU A 190 -17.62 13.05 -4.90
CA GLU A 190 -18.30 14.32 -4.77
C GLU A 190 -19.67 14.06 -4.14
N THR A 191 -20.02 14.80 -3.09
CA THR A 191 -21.29 14.61 -2.39
C THR A 191 -21.81 15.89 -1.75
N MET A 192 -23.09 15.87 -1.39
CA MET A 192 -23.70 16.89 -0.52
C MET A 192 -24.11 16.25 0.80
N VAL A 193 -23.46 16.65 1.90
CA VAL A 193 -23.75 16.12 3.24
C VAL A 193 -24.93 16.85 3.89
N VAL A 194 -25.07 18.15 3.63
CA VAL A 194 -26.20 19.00 4.06
C VAL A 194 -26.65 19.86 2.89
N LEU A 195 -27.87 20.41 2.92
CA LEU A 195 -28.55 21.16 1.85
C LEU A 195 -27.72 22.24 1.11
N PHE A 196 -26.52 22.62 1.57
CA PHE A 196 -25.69 23.65 0.95
C PHE A 196 -24.16 23.43 1.01
N GLU A 197 -23.66 22.28 1.50
CA GLU A 197 -22.21 21.99 1.52
C GLU A 197 -21.86 20.85 0.58
N TYR A 198 -21.13 21.20 -0.48
CA TYR A 198 -20.58 20.26 -1.44
C TYR A 198 -19.15 19.87 -1.02
N ILE A 199 -18.89 18.57 -0.95
CA ILE A 199 -17.61 18.03 -0.54
C ILE A 199 -17.02 17.25 -1.70
N SER A 200 -15.81 17.65 -2.10
CA SER A 200 -14.86 16.81 -2.85
C SER A 200 -13.95 16.11 -1.84
N ALA A 201 -13.85 14.80 -1.95
CA ALA A 201 -13.02 13.99 -1.09
C ALA A 201 -12.30 12.88 -1.87
N LEU A 202 -11.00 12.72 -1.60
CA LEU A 202 -10.26 11.54 -2.05
C LEU A 202 -10.33 10.49 -0.94
N LEU A 203 -11.06 9.41 -1.19
CA LEU A 203 -11.12 8.27 -0.29
C LEU A 203 -10.13 7.20 -0.74
N THR A 204 -9.42 6.61 0.22
CA THR A 204 -8.55 5.45 -0.01
C THR A 204 -8.92 4.36 0.99
N ARG A 205 -9.18 3.13 0.54
CA ARG A 205 -9.46 2.00 1.44
C ARG A 205 -8.16 1.39 1.97
N ASN A 206 -7.60 2.09 2.94
CA ASN A 206 -6.37 1.74 3.64
C ASN A 206 -6.40 2.30 5.06
N ILE A 207 -5.91 1.53 6.03
CA ILE A 207 -5.68 2.00 7.40
C ILE A 207 -4.43 1.34 7.99
N ASP A 208 -3.94 1.92 9.07
CA ASP A 208 -2.76 1.49 9.84
C ASP A 208 -3.11 0.49 10.96
N THR A 209 -4.21 -0.26 10.81
CA THR A 209 -4.66 -1.27 11.78
C THR A 209 -5.11 -2.56 11.10
N GLU A 210 -5.37 -3.61 11.89
CA GLU A 210 -5.89 -4.89 11.39
C GLU A 210 -7.42 -4.87 11.16
N GLU A 211 -8.07 -3.71 11.13
CA GLU A 211 -9.49 -3.59 10.79
C GLU A 211 -9.71 -3.28 9.31
N ASP A 212 -10.98 -3.13 8.91
CA ASP A 212 -11.32 -2.45 7.67
C ASP A 212 -11.47 -0.95 7.92
N GLY A 213 -11.24 -0.15 6.89
CA GLY A 213 -11.27 1.29 7.01
C GLY A 213 -10.87 2.05 5.77
N TYR A 214 -11.11 3.36 5.86
CA TYR A 214 -10.88 4.32 4.81
C TYR A 214 -10.16 5.54 5.38
N SER A 215 -9.23 6.07 4.60
CA SER A 215 -8.76 7.43 4.77
C SER A 215 -9.51 8.36 3.83
N MET A 216 -9.76 9.59 4.29
CA MET A 216 -10.44 10.64 3.54
C MET A 216 -9.63 11.92 3.60
N ALA A 217 -9.14 12.38 2.45
CA ALA A 217 -8.56 13.71 2.30
C ALA A 217 -9.62 14.66 1.74
N CYS A 218 -9.86 15.79 2.40
CA CYS A 218 -10.83 16.80 1.96
C CYS A 218 -10.50 18.20 2.50
N GLU A 219 -11.23 19.22 2.03
CA GLU A 219 -11.13 20.60 2.54
C GLU A 219 -11.98 20.84 3.80
N GLY A 220 -13.03 20.05 4.02
CA GLY A 220 -13.94 20.19 5.16
C GLY A 220 -13.32 19.65 6.46
N GLY A 221 -13.43 20.43 7.54
CA GLY A 221 -12.82 20.11 8.84
C GLY A 221 -13.70 19.30 9.79
N PHE A 222 -13.54 19.49 11.09
CA PHE A 222 -14.33 18.77 12.10
C PHE A 222 -15.85 19.01 12.01
N SER A 223 -16.27 20.20 11.56
CA SER A 223 -17.70 20.49 11.36
C SER A 223 -18.35 19.50 10.39
N LEU A 224 -17.68 19.19 9.28
CA LEU A 224 -18.12 18.20 8.31
C LEU A 224 -18.39 16.84 8.98
N ILE A 225 -17.49 16.38 9.86
CA ILE A 225 -17.66 15.09 10.54
C ILE A 225 -18.88 15.11 11.47
N TYR A 226 -19.11 16.21 12.20
CA TYR A 226 -20.29 16.35 13.04
C TYR A 226 -21.58 16.40 12.23
N ASP A 227 -21.56 17.06 11.07
CA ASP A 227 -22.70 17.15 10.18
C ASP A 227 -23.02 15.78 9.56
N MET A 228 -21.99 15.04 9.15
CA MET A 228 -22.13 13.64 8.71
C MET A 228 -22.74 12.80 9.84
N GLN A 229 -22.18 12.82 11.06
CA GLN A 229 -22.73 12.05 12.19
C GLN A 229 -24.20 12.39 12.48
N SER A 230 -24.55 13.69 12.43
CA SER A 230 -25.91 14.17 12.67
C SER A 230 -26.88 13.73 11.58
N ALA A 231 -26.42 13.60 10.33
CA ALA A 231 -27.26 13.19 9.21
C ALA A 231 -27.66 11.70 9.24
N VAL A 232 -26.88 10.83 9.91
CA VAL A 232 -27.14 9.37 9.89
C VAL A 232 -27.80 8.82 11.15
N ASP A 233 -28.05 9.64 12.19
CA ASP A 233 -28.49 9.18 13.52
C ASP A 233 -27.69 7.94 14.01
N ARG A 234 -26.38 7.94 13.74
CA ARG A 234 -25.46 6.85 14.11
C ARG A 234 -24.51 7.31 15.22
N PRO A 235 -24.85 7.09 16.51
CA PRO A 235 -23.95 7.38 17.63
C PRO A 235 -22.76 6.41 17.73
N GLU A 236 -22.71 5.38 16.89
CA GLU A 236 -21.78 4.24 16.95
C GLU A 236 -20.39 4.51 16.36
N MET A 237 -20.16 5.69 15.77
CA MET A 237 -18.85 6.06 15.23
C MET A 237 -18.16 7.13 16.10
N PRO A 238 -17.66 6.78 17.29
CA PRO A 238 -17.05 7.74 18.20
C PRO A 238 -15.74 8.28 17.65
N LEU A 239 -15.45 9.54 17.98
CA LEU A 239 -14.11 10.09 17.78
C LEU A 239 -13.16 9.42 18.76
N ILE A 240 -12.09 8.81 18.24
CA ILE A 240 -11.05 8.20 19.07
C ILE A 240 -9.86 9.12 19.26
N GLY A 241 -9.29 9.11 20.46
CA GLY A 241 -8.07 9.85 20.77
C GLY A 241 -6.80 9.17 20.29
N LEU A 242 -5.68 9.89 20.35
CA LEU A 242 -4.37 9.40 19.91
C LEU A 242 -3.91 8.13 20.64
N GLU A 243 -4.23 7.96 21.92
CA GLU A 243 -3.84 6.76 22.69
C GLU A 243 -4.58 5.50 22.21
N ALA A 244 -5.85 5.63 21.81
CA ALA A 244 -6.60 4.52 21.25
C ALA A 244 -6.03 4.13 19.87
N LYS A 245 -5.72 5.13 19.03
CA LYS A 245 -5.02 4.90 17.76
C LYS A 245 -3.66 4.23 17.97
N GLU A 246 -2.88 4.70 18.93
CA GLU A 246 -1.58 4.14 19.31
C GLU A 246 -1.72 2.66 19.70
N CYS A 247 -2.72 2.31 20.52
CA CYS A 247 -3.02 0.93 20.86
C CYS A 247 -3.31 0.07 19.62
N LEU A 248 -4.23 0.52 18.76
CA LEU A 248 -4.68 -0.25 17.59
C LEU A 248 -3.55 -0.51 16.59
N ARG A 249 -2.64 0.46 16.38
CA ARG A 249 -1.48 0.25 15.51
C ARG A 249 -0.43 -0.67 16.14
N ILE A 250 -0.25 -0.63 17.47
CA ILE A 250 0.68 -1.53 18.17
C ILE A 250 0.13 -2.94 18.12
N GLU A 251 -1.18 -3.12 18.32
CA GLU A 251 -1.88 -4.39 18.13
C GLU A 251 -1.65 -4.95 16.72
N ALA A 252 -1.69 -4.10 15.69
CA ALA A 252 -1.38 -4.46 14.31
C ALA A 252 0.12 -4.68 14.02
N GLY A 253 1.01 -4.31 14.95
CA GLY A 253 2.45 -4.33 14.72
C GLY A 253 2.94 -3.29 13.70
N LYS A 254 2.19 -2.21 13.47
CA LYS A 254 2.53 -1.12 12.55
C LYS A 254 3.47 -0.12 13.23
N CYS A 255 4.54 0.26 12.52
CA CYS A 255 5.54 1.22 13.00
C CYS A 255 5.06 2.66 12.88
N LEU A 256 5.54 3.53 13.78
CA LEU A 256 5.40 4.98 13.66
C LEU A 256 6.76 5.67 13.46
N SER A 257 6.87 6.53 12.44
CA SER A 257 8.06 7.33 12.15
C SER A 257 8.43 8.26 13.32
N GLY A 258 9.69 8.25 13.72
CA GLY A 258 10.20 9.00 14.89
C GLY A 258 9.98 8.28 16.24
N TYR A 259 9.32 7.13 16.24
CA TYR A 259 9.11 6.28 17.42
C TYR A 259 9.75 4.90 17.23
N ASP A 260 9.23 4.13 16.28
CA ASP A 260 9.67 2.76 16.00
C ASP A 260 10.65 2.66 14.85
N ILE A 261 10.69 3.67 13.98
CA ILE A 261 11.57 3.73 12.81
C ILE A 261 12.11 5.14 12.65
N ASP A 262 13.34 5.23 12.14
CA ASP A 262 14.06 6.45 11.85
C ASP A 262 15.11 6.22 10.76
N GLU A 263 15.88 7.27 10.50
CA GLU A 263 16.88 7.33 9.43
C GLU A 263 18.13 6.47 9.70
N ASP A 264 18.21 5.80 10.85
CA ASP A 264 19.26 4.82 11.17
C ASP A 264 18.76 3.37 11.08
N THR A 265 17.44 3.21 11.21
CA THR A 265 16.71 1.94 11.17
C THR A 265 16.39 1.51 9.75
N THR A 266 16.83 0.33 9.35
CA THR A 266 16.56 -0.24 8.03
C THR A 266 15.20 -0.96 7.95
N PRO A 267 14.66 -1.17 6.74
CA PRO A 267 13.48 -2.01 6.53
C PRO A 267 13.67 -3.46 7.01
N VAL A 268 14.89 -4.00 7.00
CA VAL A 268 15.14 -5.37 7.44
C VAL A 268 15.13 -5.46 8.97
N GLU A 269 15.82 -4.54 9.66
CA GLU A 269 15.78 -4.42 11.12
C GLU A 269 14.32 -4.21 11.61
N ALA A 270 13.55 -3.37 10.93
CA ALA A 270 12.15 -3.08 11.27
C ALA A 270 11.15 -4.19 10.90
N GLN A 271 11.57 -5.28 10.24
CA GLN A 271 10.67 -6.29 9.66
C GLN A 271 9.62 -5.72 8.68
N LEU A 272 10.01 -4.72 7.89
CA LEU A 272 9.16 -4.04 6.88
C LEU A 272 9.55 -4.42 5.44
N THR A 273 10.20 -5.57 5.25
CA THR A 273 10.70 -6.01 3.92
C THR A 273 9.58 -6.30 2.92
N HIS A 274 8.35 -6.50 3.38
CA HIS A 274 7.16 -6.65 2.55
C HIS A 274 6.80 -5.36 1.79
N LEU A 275 7.24 -4.19 2.26
CA LEU A 275 7.04 -2.89 1.60
C LEU A 275 8.07 -2.60 0.49
N ILE A 276 9.05 -3.49 0.32
CA ILE A 276 10.01 -3.44 -0.78
C ILE A 276 9.52 -4.39 -1.87
N SER A 277 9.32 -3.89 -3.08
CA SER A 277 8.89 -4.72 -4.20
C SER A 277 9.97 -5.76 -4.55
N ASP A 278 9.55 -6.93 -5.02
CA ASP A 278 10.47 -8.03 -5.36
C ASP A 278 11.44 -7.65 -6.48
N ARG A 279 11.01 -6.78 -7.40
CA ARG A 279 11.89 -6.18 -8.41
C ARG A 279 13.04 -5.42 -7.74
N LYS A 280 12.73 -4.50 -6.81
CA LYS A 280 13.75 -3.75 -6.07
C LYS A 280 14.65 -4.67 -5.25
N LYS A 281 14.11 -5.71 -4.61
CA LYS A 281 14.93 -6.70 -3.88
C LYS A 281 15.93 -7.44 -4.77
N LYS A 282 15.64 -7.61 -6.06
CA LYS A 282 16.53 -8.26 -7.03
C LYS A 282 17.53 -7.29 -7.67
N GLU A 283 17.05 -6.12 -8.07
CA GLU A 283 17.81 -5.17 -8.89
C GLU A 283 18.62 -4.15 -8.07
N GLY A 284 18.19 -3.83 -6.86
CA GLY A 284 18.77 -2.73 -6.09
C GLY A 284 18.53 -1.36 -6.75
N GLY A 285 19.54 -0.49 -6.69
CA GLY A 285 19.53 0.81 -7.37
C GLY A 285 18.70 1.92 -6.69
N PHE A 286 18.08 1.63 -5.54
CA PHE A 286 17.40 2.61 -4.70
C PHE A 286 18.31 3.09 -3.54
N PRO A 287 18.02 4.24 -2.91
CA PRO A 287 18.83 4.77 -1.81
C PRO A 287 19.04 3.73 -0.69
N GLY A 288 20.31 3.46 -0.38
CA GLY A 288 20.68 2.51 0.67
C GLY A 288 20.50 1.03 0.33
N SER A 289 20.24 0.71 -0.94
CA SER A 289 20.04 -0.66 -1.40
C SER A 289 21.19 -1.60 -1.04
N GLU A 290 22.44 -1.15 -1.03
CA GLU A 290 23.58 -2.00 -0.64
C GLU A 290 23.44 -2.59 0.77
N ARG A 291 23.20 -1.75 1.79
CA ARG A 291 23.00 -2.19 3.18
C ARG A 291 21.76 -3.08 3.31
N ILE A 292 20.66 -2.67 2.69
CA ILE A 292 19.37 -3.37 2.77
C ILE A 292 19.46 -4.75 2.13
N LEU A 293 20.02 -4.85 0.92
CA LEU A 293 20.19 -6.12 0.23
C LEU A 293 21.17 -7.04 0.94
N LYS A 294 22.22 -6.49 1.57
CA LYS A 294 23.11 -7.27 2.44
C LYS A 294 22.36 -7.88 3.62
N GLN A 295 21.57 -7.07 4.34
CA GLN A 295 20.79 -7.57 5.48
C GLN A 295 19.68 -8.55 5.07
N LEU A 296 19.10 -8.42 3.87
CA LEU A 296 18.16 -9.42 3.35
C LEU A 296 18.80 -10.79 3.14
N ARG A 297 20.10 -10.84 2.78
CA ARG A 297 20.84 -12.10 2.61
C ARG A 297 21.38 -12.63 3.93
N ASP A 298 22.01 -11.76 4.72
CA ASP A 298 22.84 -12.16 5.86
C ASP A 298 22.05 -12.13 7.19
N GLY A 299 20.90 -11.46 7.21
CA GLY A 299 20.16 -11.09 8.41
C GLY A 299 20.68 -9.79 9.06
N PRO A 300 19.84 -9.08 9.83
CA PRO A 300 20.28 -7.91 10.59
C PRO A 300 20.88 -8.32 11.94
N SER A 301 21.77 -7.51 12.51
CA SER A 301 22.31 -7.73 13.87
C SER A 301 21.31 -7.34 14.97
N ILE A 302 20.37 -6.46 14.65
CA ILE A 302 19.30 -5.98 15.53
C ILE A 302 17.99 -6.19 14.79
N ILE A 303 16.93 -6.60 15.48
CA ILE A 303 15.62 -6.84 14.86
C ILE A 303 14.49 -6.37 15.76
N ARG A 304 13.47 -5.77 15.14
CA ARG A 304 12.23 -5.37 15.81
C ARG A 304 11.50 -6.62 16.29
N ARG A 305 10.91 -6.60 17.47
CA ARG A 305 10.05 -7.66 18.00
C ARG A 305 8.86 -7.10 18.75
N GLY A 306 7.78 -7.88 18.79
CA GLY A 306 6.67 -7.67 19.70
C GLY A 306 7.01 -8.16 21.09
N PHE A 307 6.46 -7.49 22.09
CA PHE A 307 6.63 -7.73 23.51
C PHE A 307 5.25 -7.80 24.17
N ILE A 308 5.09 -8.67 25.15
CA ILE A 308 3.84 -8.78 25.92
C ILE A 308 4.10 -9.11 27.39
N SER A 309 3.32 -8.50 28.28
CA SER A 309 3.45 -8.64 29.73
C SER A 309 2.10 -8.53 30.45
N LYS A 310 1.90 -9.34 31.48
CA LYS A 310 0.79 -9.21 32.46
C LYS A 310 1.15 -8.33 33.66
N GLU A 311 2.42 -8.07 33.88
CA GLU A 311 2.92 -7.53 35.15
C GLU A 311 2.98 -6.00 35.17
N GLY A 312 3.19 -5.35 34.02
CA GLY A 312 3.31 -3.89 33.99
C GLY A 312 3.39 -3.27 32.61
N ARG A 313 3.14 -1.95 32.57
CA ARG A 313 3.15 -1.14 31.34
C ARG A 313 4.56 -1.03 30.77
N LEU A 314 4.68 -1.37 29.49
CA LEU A 314 5.88 -1.15 28.69
C LEU A 314 5.92 0.30 28.20
N ARG A 315 7.06 0.97 28.29
CA ARG A 315 7.25 2.38 27.91
C ARG A 315 8.45 2.53 26.99
N ARG A 316 8.40 3.56 26.14
CA ARG A 316 9.52 3.94 25.28
C ARG A 316 10.78 4.16 26.12
N GLY A 317 11.88 3.52 25.72
CA GLY A 317 13.17 3.58 26.40
C GLY A 317 13.38 2.51 27.46
N ASP A 318 12.34 1.73 27.83
CA ASP A 318 12.52 0.62 28.76
C ASP A 318 13.56 -0.36 28.22
N THR A 319 14.51 -0.77 29.08
CA THR A 319 15.53 -1.73 28.68
C THR A 319 14.94 -3.13 28.63
N VAL A 320 15.27 -3.90 27.61
CA VAL A 320 14.94 -5.33 27.53
C VAL A 320 16.17 -6.13 27.91
N SER A 321 16.02 -7.03 28.88
CA SER A 321 17.08 -7.90 29.39
C SER A 321 16.70 -9.38 29.26
N SER A 322 17.70 -10.24 29.09
CA SER A 322 17.55 -11.70 29.23
C SER A 322 17.20 -12.09 30.68
N PRO A 323 16.76 -13.34 30.94
CA PRO A 323 16.55 -13.84 32.31
C PRO A 323 17.81 -13.80 33.17
N THR A 324 18.99 -13.79 32.56
CA THR A 324 20.29 -13.70 33.26
C THR A 324 20.70 -12.25 33.57
N GLY A 325 19.89 -11.26 33.22
CA GLY A 325 20.13 -9.83 33.47
C GLY A 325 20.98 -9.13 32.41
N GLN A 326 21.32 -9.80 31.30
CA GLN A 326 22.05 -9.17 30.21
C GLN A 326 21.10 -8.26 29.41
N LYS A 327 21.46 -7.00 29.21
CA LYS A 327 20.71 -6.11 28.32
C LYS A 327 20.81 -6.59 26.88
N ILE A 328 19.67 -6.82 26.24
CA ILE A 328 19.56 -7.32 24.87
C ILE A 328 18.80 -6.38 23.94
N GLY A 329 18.17 -5.32 24.45
CA GLY A 329 17.39 -4.41 23.62
C GLY A 329 16.71 -3.28 24.37
N PHE A 330 15.71 -2.69 23.72
CA PHE A 330 14.88 -1.60 24.27
C PHE A 330 13.49 -1.57 23.64
N VAL A 331 12.54 -0.97 24.35
CA VAL A 331 11.16 -0.73 23.91
C VAL A 331 11.06 0.61 23.17
N THR A 332 10.37 0.64 22.04
CA THR A 332 10.07 1.85 21.25
C THR A 332 8.66 2.37 21.52
N SER A 333 7.68 1.46 21.60
CA SER A 333 6.27 1.77 21.85
C SER A 333 5.63 0.73 22.76
N GLY A 334 4.63 1.16 23.53
CA GLY A 334 3.89 0.27 24.44
C GLY A 334 2.52 0.81 24.82
N ALA A 335 1.55 -0.09 24.91
CA ALA A 335 0.15 0.20 25.23
C ALA A 335 -0.45 -0.95 26.05
N TYR A 336 -1.63 -0.70 26.63
CA TYR A 336 -2.47 -1.78 27.16
C TYR A 336 -3.48 -2.16 26.08
N SER A 337 -3.51 -3.43 25.68
CA SER A 337 -4.49 -3.94 24.72
C SER A 337 -5.74 -4.45 25.46
N PRO A 338 -6.92 -3.86 25.22
CA PRO A 338 -8.17 -4.37 25.77
C PRO A 338 -8.51 -5.78 25.27
N ILE A 339 -8.06 -6.14 24.06
CA ILE A 339 -8.35 -7.41 23.40
C ILE A 339 -7.43 -8.52 23.92
N ALA A 340 -6.12 -8.27 23.94
CA ALA A 340 -5.16 -9.20 24.50
C ALA A 340 -5.25 -9.27 26.04
N LYS A 341 -5.83 -8.24 26.68
CA LYS A 341 -5.89 -8.06 28.15
C LYS A 341 -4.51 -8.08 28.81
N GLU A 342 -3.52 -7.58 28.09
CA GLU A 342 -2.12 -7.55 28.46
C GLU A 342 -1.49 -6.22 28.01
N PHE A 343 -0.37 -5.86 28.64
CA PHE A 343 0.47 -4.80 28.12
C PHE A 343 1.26 -5.33 26.93
N ILE A 344 1.11 -4.67 25.79
CA ILE A 344 1.81 -4.98 24.56
C ILE A 344 2.80 -3.87 24.24
N GLY A 345 3.81 -4.20 23.46
CA GLY A 345 4.76 -3.21 22.98
C GLY A 345 5.64 -3.76 21.87
N MET A 346 6.46 -2.91 21.31
CA MET A 346 7.46 -3.30 20.35
C MET A 346 8.77 -2.58 20.62
N GLY A 347 9.83 -3.07 20.01
CA GLY A 347 11.14 -2.45 20.06
C GLY A 347 12.19 -3.36 19.47
N TYR A 348 13.46 -3.05 19.71
CA TYR A 348 14.57 -3.68 19.03
C TYR A 348 15.40 -4.50 20.00
N ILE A 349 15.81 -5.68 19.55
CA ILE A 349 16.70 -6.59 20.28
C ILE A 349 17.86 -7.03 19.40
N ASP A 350 18.94 -7.48 20.02
CA ASP A 350 19.97 -8.26 19.35
C ASP A 350 19.35 -9.51 18.70
N ALA A 351 19.59 -9.67 17.40
CA ALA A 351 18.97 -10.71 16.59
C ALA A 351 19.32 -12.13 17.04
N THR A 352 20.44 -12.32 17.75
CA THR A 352 20.84 -13.62 18.33
C THR A 352 19.87 -14.13 19.41
N TYR A 353 19.05 -13.24 19.99
CA TYR A 353 18.00 -13.59 20.97
C TYR A 353 16.61 -13.73 20.33
N SER A 354 16.44 -13.38 19.05
CA SER A 354 15.12 -13.24 18.44
C SER A 354 14.35 -14.54 18.22
N THR A 355 15.03 -15.67 18.05
CA THR A 355 14.38 -16.96 17.74
C THR A 355 13.93 -17.72 18.98
N LYS A 356 14.31 -17.25 20.17
CA LYS A 356 14.01 -17.93 21.42
C LYS A 356 12.64 -17.47 21.93
N ASN A 357 11.79 -18.41 22.35
CA ASN A 357 10.54 -18.09 23.06
C ASN A 357 10.85 -17.81 24.54
N ASP A 358 11.82 -16.94 24.78
CA ASP A 358 12.38 -16.71 26.10
C ASP A 358 11.49 -15.75 26.90
N GLU A 359 11.46 -16.00 28.22
CA GLU A 359 11.12 -14.95 29.17
C GLU A 359 12.13 -13.80 29.02
N ILE A 360 11.64 -12.59 29.11
CA ILE A 360 12.44 -11.36 29.10
C ILE A 360 11.99 -10.46 30.25
N VAL A 361 12.88 -9.55 30.64
CA VAL A 361 12.62 -8.62 31.74
C VAL A 361 12.78 -7.20 31.25
N PHE A 362 11.76 -6.37 31.46
CA PHE A 362 11.78 -4.93 31.18
C PHE A 362 12.19 -4.15 32.42
N ASN A 363 13.12 -3.22 32.27
CA ASN A 363 13.69 -2.41 33.38
C ASN A 363 14.10 -3.25 34.61
N ASN A 364 14.52 -4.50 34.38
CA ASN A 364 14.91 -5.47 35.41
C ASN A 364 13.82 -5.84 36.43
N THR A 365 12.55 -5.44 36.23
CA THR A 365 11.47 -5.68 37.20
C THR A 365 10.22 -6.31 36.60
N ILE A 366 9.88 -6.00 35.35
CA ILE A 366 8.63 -6.45 34.72
C ILE A 366 8.93 -7.66 33.85
N LYS A 367 8.35 -8.83 34.14
CA LYS A 367 8.50 -10.00 33.28
C LYS A 367 7.58 -9.92 32.07
N GLY A 368 8.04 -10.47 30.96
CA GLY A 368 7.21 -10.70 29.79
C GLY A 368 7.86 -11.68 28.84
N LYS A 369 7.38 -11.68 27.61
CA LYS A 369 7.83 -12.60 26.55
C LYS A 369 7.84 -11.90 25.20
N PHE A 370 8.59 -12.45 24.26
CA PHE A 370 8.44 -12.05 22.86
C PHE A 370 7.09 -12.48 22.30
N HIS A 371 6.59 -11.70 21.35
CA HIS A 371 5.38 -11.97 20.60
C HIS A 371 5.64 -11.75 19.09
N LYS A 372 4.89 -12.47 18.24
CA LYS A 372 4.89 -12.24 16.79
C LYS A 372 3.91 -11.12 16.46
N PHE A 373 4.11 -10.41 15.37
CA PHE A 373 3.08 -9.49 14.87
C PHE A 373 2.09 -10.26 13.97
N PRO A 374 0.81 -9.85 13.92
CA PRO A 374 0.17 -8.88 14.83
C PRO A 374 -0.09 -9.50 16.22
N PHE A 375 -0.44 -8.67 17.21
CA PHE A 375 -0.93 -9.13 18.51
C PHE A 375 -2.40 -9.51 18.49
N VAL A 376 -3.19 -8.83 17.65
CA VAL A 376 -4.63 -9.03 17.48
C VAL A 376 -4.88 -9.21 15.98
N ASN A 377 -5.52 -10.32 15.60
CA ASN A 377 -5.76 -10.60 14.18
C ASN A 377 -6.95 -9.82 13.64
N LYS A 378 -6.98 -9.64 12.33
CA LYS A 378 -8.12 -9.07 11.61
C LYS A 378 -9.40 -9.87 11.88
N GLY A 379 -10.47 -9.14 12.23
CA GLY A 379 -11.80 -9.71 12.48
C GLY A 379 -12.05 -10.20 13.90
N GLU A 380 -11.09 -10.07 14.82
CA GLU A 380 -11.38 -10.25 16.25
C GLU A 380 -12.32 -9.11 16.73
N PRO A 381 -13.39 -9.40 17.50
CA PRO A 381 -14.30 -8.36 17.99
C PRO A 381 -13.53 -7.37 18.86
N ARG A 382 -13.62 -6.08 18.54
CA ARG A 382 -12.90 -5.00 19.23
C ARG A 382 -13.80 -4.18 20.13
#